data_AF-A0A1F5FVG6-F1
#
_entry.id   AF-A0A1F5FVG6-F1
#
_cell.length_a   1.000
_cell.length_b   1.000
_cell.length_c   1.000
_cell.angle_alpha   90.00
_cell.angle_beta   90.00
_cell.angle_gamma   90.00
#
_symmetry.space_group_name_H-M   'P 1'
#
loop_
_entity.id
_entity.type
_entity.pdbx_description
1 polymer ?
#
loop_
_entity_poly.entity_id
_entity_poly.type
_entity_poly.pdbx_seq_one_letter_code
_entity_poly.pdbx_strand_id
1 'polypeptide(L)'
;MLSLNFSSIIPSLPKKQTMKKINFLVPALALVLFATPALANLQDKIETHQERAENREERRQEVKEKRQESRSERLEAHGTRLQTRFDAYYTRLNNIITKLESRITATTNKDTTAAKAKLQEAKDMLQQAKTLADSAVSQFKAIDPVDWEDQKDAAKAARDTAQKARLAFVDTIKLINDTVKLLKSAQPK
;
A
#
# COMPACT_ATOMS: atom_id res chain seq x y z
N MET A 1 34.65 -20.35 -6.15
CA MET A 1 33.45 -21.20 -5.93
C MET A 1 33.21 -21.26 -4.42
N LEU A 2 32.30 -20.42 -3.91
CA LEU A 2 31.93 -20.39 -2.49
C LEU A 2 30.45 -20.71 -2.40
N SER A 3 30.14 -21.93 -1.97
CA SER A 3 28.79 -22.43 -1.72
C SER A 3 28.30 -21.90 -0.38
N LEU A 4 27.34 -20.97 -0.40
CA LEU A 4 26.64 -20.51 0.80
C LEU A 4 25.45 -21.43 1.07
N ASN A 5 25.58 -22.24 2.11
CA ASN A 5 24.52 -23.07 2.70
C ASN A 5 23.48 -22.16 3.39
N PHE A 6 22.30 -22.03 2.79
CA PHE A 6 21.13 -21.49 3.47
C PHE A 6 20.34 -22.62 4.12
N SER A 7 20.55 -22.83 5.41
CA SER A 7 19.70 -23.67 6.25
C SER A 7 18.34 -22.99 6.42
N SER A 8 17.31 -23.62 5.86
CA SER A 8 15.91 -23.23 5.96
C SER A 8 15.38 -23.43 7.38
N ILE A 9 15.03 -22.32 8.06
CA ILE A 9 14.28 -22.35 9.32
C ILE A 9 12.80 -22.42 8.96
N ILE A 10 12.24 -23.63 9.03
CA ILE A 10 10.81 -23.90 8.88
C ILE A 10 10.15 -23.68 10.25
N PRO A 11 9.23 -22.71 10.43
CA PRO A 11 8.45 -22.65 11.66
C PRO A 11 7.42 -23.80 11.68
N SER A 12 7.51 -24.61 12.72
CA SER A 12 6.67 -25.79 12.97
C SER A 12 5.20 -25.42 13.22
N LEU A 13 4.29 -26.12 12.55
CA LEU A 13 2.84 -26.10 12.80
C LEU A 13 2.50 -26.57 14.23
N PRO A 14 1.55 -25.91 14.93
CA PRO A 14 1.06 -26.41 16.21
C PRO A 14 0.22 -27.69 16.05
N LYS A 15 0.50 -28.67 16.91
CA LYS A 15 -0.10 -30.01 16.96
C LYS A 15 -1.59 -29.97 17.37
N LYS A 16 -2.38 -30.83 16.70
CA LYS A 16 -3.78 -31.21 17.02
C LYS A 16 -3.99 -31.56 18.50
N GLN A 17 -5.03 -31.00 19.10
CA GLN A 17 -5.61 -31.50 20.34
C GLN A 17 -6.93 -32.21 20.02
N THR A 18 -6.92 -33.53 20.01
CA THR A 18 -8.11 -34.37 19.87
C THR A 18 -8.79 -34.50 21.23
N MET A 19 -10.02 -34.00 21.34
CA MET A 19 -10.81 -34.14 22.56
C MET A 19 -11.26 -35.59 22.77
N LYS A 20 -10.99 -36.11 23.98
CA LYS A 20 -11.38 -37.45 24.44
C LYS A 20 -12.90 -37.48 24.65
N LYS A 21 -13.56 -38.44 24.01
CA LYS A 21 -14.98 -38.76 24.22
C LYS A 21 -15.15 -39.39 25.59
N ILE A 22 -15.91 -38.74 26.47
CA ILE A 22 -16.33 -39.29 27.76
C ILE A 22 -17.79 -39.70 27.60
N ASN A 23 -18.03 -41.00 27.48
CA ASN A 23 -19.36 -41.60 27.62
C ASN A 23 -19.70 -41.61 29.11
N PHE A 24 -20.63 -40.76 29.54
CA PHE A 24 -21.27 -40.87 30.85
C PHE A 24 -22.72 -41.27 30.64
N LEU A 25 -22.99 -42.53 30.99
CA LEU A 25 -24.28 -43.16 31.10
C LEU A 25 -24.84 -42.80 32.48
N VAL A 26 -25.96 -42.07 32.55
CA VAL A 26 -26.70 -41.80 33.80
C VAL A 26 -28.18 -42.06 33.53
N PRO A 27 -28.88 -42.78 34.44
CA PRO A 27 -30.16 -43.39 34.16
C PRO A 27 -31.34 -42.43 34.35
N ALA A 28 -32.47 -42.84 33.78
CA ALA A 28 -33.77 -42.22 33.83
C ALA A 28 -34.20 -41.81 35.25
N LEU A 29 -34.51 -40.52 35.42
CA LEU A 29 -35.31 -40.01 36.52
C LEU A 29 -36.59 -39.41 35.92
N ALA A 30 -37.65 -40.20 35.89
CA ALA A 30 -39.00 -39.73 35.63
C ALA A 30 -39.45 -38.89 36.83
N LEU A 31 -39.45 -37.56 36.68
CA LEU A 31 -39.87 -36.64 37.72
C LEU A 31 -40.75 -35.55 37.11
N VAL A 32 -42.06 -35.77 37.26
CA VAL A 32 -43.08 -34.75 37.50
C VAL A 32 -43.31 -33.71 36.39
N LEU A 33 -44.28 -34.02 35.53
CA LEU A 33 -45.10 -33.06 34.79
C LEU A 33 -45.90 -32.18 35.78
N PHE A 34 -45.30 -31.10 36.25
CA PHE A 34 -46.02 -29.89 36.66
C PHE A 34 -45.42 -28.72 35.88
N ALA A 35 -46.08 -28.37 34.78
CA ALA A 35 -45.74 -27.24 33.93
C ALA A 35 -45.92 -25.92 34.72
N THR A 36 -44.81 -25.39 35.24
CA THR A 36 -44.78 -24.07 35.87
C THR A 36 -44.63 -22.97 34.80
N PRO A 37 -45.35 -21.84 34.89
CA PRO A 37 -45.16 -20.66 34.02
C PRO A 37 -43.78 -19.96 34.20
N ALA A 38 -42.98 -20.40 35.19
CA ALA A 38 -41.62 -19.91 35.42
C ALA A 38 -40.59 -20.42 34.39
N LEU A 39 -40.83 -21.59 33.77
CA LEU A 39 -39.96 -22.13 32.72
C LEU A 39 -40.13 -21.39 31.39
N ALA A 40 -41.36 -20.97 31.05
CA ALA A 40 -41.63 -20.14 29.87
C ALA A 40 -40.94 -18.76 29.95
N ASN A 41 -41.00 -18.09 31.11
CA ASN A 41 -40.32 -16.81 31.34
C ASN A 41 -38.77 -16.90 31.31
N LEU A 42 -38.20 -18.07 31.58
CA LEU A 42 -36.75 -18.29 31.48
C LEU A 42 -36.32 -18.53 30.04
N GLN A 43 -37.13 -19.27 29.27
CA GLN A 43 -36.93 -19.51 27.84
C GLN A 43 -36.97 -18.18 27.05
N ASP A 44 -37.98 -17.33 27.28
CA ASP A 44 -38.10 -16.01 26.65
C ASP A 44 -36.90 -15.09 26.96
N LYS A 45 -36.35 -15.15 28.18
CA LYS A 45 -35.14 -14.39 28.54
C LYS A 45 -33.90 -14.92 27.83
N ILE A 46 -33.74 -16.23 27.68
CA ILE A 46 -32.60 -16.82 26.99
C ILE A 46 -32.65 -16.48 25.49
N GLU A 47 -33.82 -16.59 24.86
CA GLU A 47 -34.04 -16.22 23.45
C GLU A 47 -33.76 -14.73 23.20
N THR A 48 -34.26 -13.84 24.04
CA THR A 48 -33.97 -12.39 23.93
C THR A 48 -32.50 -12.03 24.19
N HIS A 49 -31.77 -12.81 25.00
CA HIS A 49 -30.33 -12.63 25.18
C HIS A 49 -29.51 -13.15 23.99
N GLN A 50 -29.92 -14.26 23.37
CA GLN A 50 -29.30 -14.80 22.15
C GLN A 50 -29.53 -13.86 20.97
N GLU A 51 -30.76 -13.41 20.74
CA GLU A 51 -31.10 -12.46 19.68
C GLU A 51 -30.33 -11.13 19.82
N ARG A 52 -30.13 -10.65 21.05
CA ARG A 52 -29.28 -9.46 21.31
C ARG A 52 -27.80 -9.71 21.09
N ALA A 53 -27.31 -10.94 21.29
CA ALA A 53 -25.91 -11.29 21.04
C ALA A 53 -25.66 -11.42 19.53
N GLU A 54 -26.56 -12.09 18.80
CA GLU A 54 -26.53 -12.24 17.34
C GLU A 54 -26.60 -10.86 16.65
N ASN A 55 -27.57 -10.02 17.02
CA ASN A 55 -27.66 -8.64 16.51
C ASN A 55 -26.39 -7.81 16.79
N ARG A 56 -25.68 -8.06 17.90
CA ARG A 56 -24.41 -7.37 18.21
C ARG A 56 -23.28 -7.89 17.34
N GLU A 57 -23.25 -9.17 17.03
CA GLU A 57 -22.26 -9.79 16.16
C GLU A 57 -22.45 -9.36 14.71
N GLU A 58 -23.68 -9.40 14.20
CA GLU A 58 -24.04 -8.89 12.87
C GLU A 58 -23.66 -7.42 12.72
N ARG A 59 -24.06 -6.57 13.68
CA ARG A 59 -23.68 -5.14 13.65
C ARG A 59 -22.17 -4.93 13.72
N ARG A 60 -21.41 -5.80 14.39
CA ARG A 60 -19.94 -5.74 14.41
C ARG A 60 -19.35 -6.14 13.05
N GLN A 61 -19.92 -7.15 12.38
CA GLN A 61 -19.50 -7.58 11.05
C GLN A 61 -19.79 -6.48 10.02
N GLU A 62 -21.01 -5.92 10.01
CA GLU A 62 -21.36 -4.81 9.11
C GLU A 62 -20.44 -3.59 9.28
N VAL A 63 -20.10 -3.23 10.52
CA VAL A 63 -19.19 -2.10 10.79
C VAL A 63 -17.77 -2.42 10.32
N LYS A 64 -17.32 -3.67 10.41
CA LYS A 64 -16.01 -4.08 9.88
C LYS A 64 -16.00 -4.01 8.36
N GLU A 65 -17.02 -4.54 7.70
CA GLU A 65 -17.16 -4.51 6.24
C GLU A 65 -17.22 -3.08 5.71
N LYS A 66 -18.06 -2.21 6.28
CA LYS A 66 -18.13 -0.78 5.89
C LYS A 66 -16.79 -0.04 6.07
N ARG A 67 -16.05 -0.35 7.13
CA ARG A 67 -14.73 0.26 7.36
C ARG A 67 -13.72 -0.21 6.31
N GLN A 68 -13.78 -1.47 5.94
CA GLN A 68 -12.89 -2.10 4.97
C GLN A 68 -13.15 -1.61 3.55
N GLU A 69 -14.42 -1.49 3.16
CA GLU A 69 -14.84 -0.88 1.90
C GLU A 69 -14.34 0.58 1.81
N SER A 70 -14.64 1.42 2.81
CA SER A 70 -14.19 2.82 2.81
C SER A 70 -12.67 2.98 2.79
N ARG A 71 -11.91 2.05 3.38
CA ARG A 71 -10.44 2.09 3.33
C ARG A 71 -9.93 1.75 1.94
N SER A 72 -10.51 0.73 1.32
CA SER A 72 -10.18 0.28 -0.03
C SER A 72 -10.44 1.40 -1.05
N GLU A 73 -11.60 2.04 -0.99
CA GLU A 73 -11.95 3.20 -1.83
C GLU A 73 -10.94 4.35 -1.65
N ARG A 74 -10.53 4.64 -0.40
CA ARG A 74 -9.55 5.70 -0.12
C ARG A 74 -8.17 5.39 -0.68
N LEU A 75 -7.74 4.13 -0.62
CA LEU A 75 -6.47 3.67 -1.17
C LEU A 75 -6.47 3.76 -2.70
N GLU A 76 -7.54 3.30 -3.34
CA GLU A 76 -7.71 3.43 -4.79
C GLU A 76 -7.69 4.90 -5.22
N ALA A 77 -8.50 5.75 -4.57
CA ALA A 77 -8.52 7.18 -4.82
C ALA A 77 -7.15 7.85 -4.54
N HIS A 78 -6.38 7.32 -3.59
CA HIS A 78 -5.02 7.78 -3.36
C HIS A 78 -4.06 7.39 -4.49
N GLY A 79 -4.11 6.14 -4.94
CA GLY A 79 -3.32 5.64 -6.08
C GLY A 79 -3.59 6.44 -7.36
N THR A 80 -4.86 6.71 -7.68
CA THR A 80 -5.25 7.53 -8.83
C THR A 80 -4.72 8.96 -8.72
N ARG A 81 -4.84 9.59 -7.54
CA ARG A 81 -4.29 10.94 -7.31
C ARG A 81 -2.77 10.99 -7.44
N LEU A 82 -2.06 9.95 -7.00
CA LEU A 82 -0.62 9.84 -7.15
C LEU A 82 -0.23 9.72 -8.63
N GLN A 83 -0.92 8.85 -9.37
CA GLN A 83 -0.70 8.68 -10.81
C GLN A 83 -0.80 10.03 -11.54
N THR A 84 -1.92 10.74 -11.39
CA THR A 84 -2.12 12.04 -12.04
C THR A 84 -1.03 13.05 -11.68
N ARG A 85 -0.58 13.09 -10.42
CA ARG A 85 0.47 14.02 -9.97
C ARG A 85 1.83 13.67 -10.57
N PHE A 86 2.21 12.39 -10.55
CA PHE A 86 3.50 11.97 -11.07
C PHE A 86 3.58 12.11 -12.59
N ASP A 87 2.49 11.82 -13.30
CA ASP A 87 2.40 12.08 -14.74
C ASP A 87 2.60 13.57 -15.04
N ALA A 88 1.93 14.45 -14.30
CA ALA A 88 2.10 15.90 -14.46
C ALA A 88 3.55 16.36 -14.19
N TYR A 89 4.22 15.81 -13.17
CA TYR A 89 5.63 16.11 -12.89
C TYR A 89 6.54 15.63 -14.01
N TYR A 90 6.35 14.38 -14.48
CA TYR A 90 7.13 13.82 -15.56
C TYR A 90 6.99 14.65 -16.84
N THR A 91 5.76 14.94 -17.28
CA THR A 91 5.51 15.76 -18.47
C THR A 91 6.15 17.13 -18.36
N ARG A 92 6.00 17.81 -17.22
CA ARG A 92 6.57 19.15 -17.01
C ARG A 92 8.09 19.14 -17.10
N LEU A 93 8.75 18.21 -16.40
CA LEU A 93 10.21 18.15 -16.35
C LEU A 93 10.79 17.68 -17.68
N ASN A 94 10.16 16.71 -18.34
CA ASN A 94 10.53 16.29 -19.69
C ASN A 94 10.50 17.46 -20.67
N ASN A 95 9.43 18.27 -20.65
CA ASN A 95 9.34 19.46 -21.51
C ASN A 95 10.45 20.48 -21.24
N ILE A 96 10.90 20.62 -19.99
CA ILE A 96 12.02 21.50 -19.64
C ILE A 96 13.33 20.92 -20.18
N ILE A 97 13.56 19.61 -20.00
CA ILE A 97 14.73 18.89 -20.52
C ILE A 97 14.81 19.04 -22.04
N THR A 98 13.73 18.77 -22.77
CA THR A 98 13.70 18.94 -24.25
C THR A 98 14.05 20.37 -24.66
N LYS A 99 13.52 21.39 -23.97
CA LYS A 99 13.87 22.80 -24.25
C LYS A 99 15.35 23.09 -23.99
N LEU A 100 15.94 22.50 -22.95
CA LEU A 100 17.37 22.65 -22.68
C LEU A 100 18.22 21.95 -23.72
N GLU A 101 17.83 20.75 -24.17
CA GLU A 101 18.50 20.07 -25.28
C GLU A 101 18.54 20.93 -26.53
N SER A 102 17.39 21.48 -26.94
CA SER A 102 17.31 22.37 -28.12
C SER A 102 18.18 23.62 -27.95
N ARG A 103 18.29 24.17 -26.74
CA ARG A 103 19.16 25.33 -26.48
C ARG A 103 20.63 24.97 -26.55
N ILE A 104 21.01 23.81 -26.01
CA ILE A 104 22.38 23.32 -26.07
C ILE A 104 22.80 23.06 -27.53
N THR A 105 21.94 22.43 -28.33
CA THR A 105 22.24 22.14 -29.74
C THR A 105 22.32 23.41 -30.58
N ALA A 106 21.47 24.40 -30.32
CA ALA A 106 21.52 25.70 -30.98
C ALA A 106 22.74 26.56 -30.58
N THR A 107 23.43 26.20 -29.50
CA THR A 107 24.61 26.93 -29.04
C THR A 107 25.84 26.49 -29.86
N THR A 108 26.16 27.26 -30.89
CA THR A 108 27.37 27.07 -31.70
C THR A 108 28.55 27.86 -31.11
N ASN A 109 29.77 27.37 -31.31
CA ASN A 109 31.03 28.02 -30.90
C ASN A 109 31.27 28.18 -29.38
N LYS A 110 30.67 27.32 -28.56
CA LYS A 110 30.92 27.30 -27.10
C LYS A 110 31.09 25.88 -26.60
N ASP A 111 31.91 25.71 -25.57
CA ASP A 111 31.99 24.44 -24.87
C ASP A 111 30.72 24.21 -24.04
N THR A 112 29.91 23.25 -24.46
CA THR A 112 28.68 22.83 -23.79
C THR A 112 28.81 21.45 -23.16
N THR A 113 30.02 20.89 -23.09
CA THR A 113 30.27 19.50 -22.67
C THR A 113 29.75 19.23 -21.26
N ALA A 114 30.09 20.11 -20.30
CA ALA A 114 29.62 19.97 -18.92
C ALA A 114 28.09 20.06 -18.80
N ALA A 115 27.46 20.99 -19.55
CA ALA A 115 26.01 21.13 -19.56
C ALA A 115 25.31 19.90 -20.17
N LYS A 116 25.88 19.32 -21.24
CA LYS A 116 25.37 18.08 -21.85
C LYS A 116 25.42 16.91 -20.88
N ALA A 117 26.56 16.73 -20.19
CA ALA A 117 26.71 15.69 -19.18
C ALA A 117 25.67 15.85 -18.05
N LYS A 118 25.49 17.07 -17.54
CA LYS A 118 24.52 17.34 -16.47
C LYS A 118 23.07 17.16 -16.89
N LEU A 119 22.75 17.50 -18.14
CA LEU A 119 21.44 17.26 -18.71
C LEU A 119 21.15 15.76 -18.87
N GLN A 120 22.18 14.97 -19.21
CA GLN A 120 22.04 13.52 -19.28
C GLN A 120 21.77 12.92 -17.89
N GLU A 121 22.51 13.36 -16.85
CA GLU A 121 22.19 12.97 -15.46
C GLU A 121 20.72 13.31 -15.10
N ALA A 122 20.23 14.48 -15.52
CA ALA A 122 18.84 14.88 -15.28
C ALA A 122 17.82 13.97 -15.98
N LYS A 123 18.12 13.52 -17.22
CA LYS A 123 17.28 12.56 -17.96
C LYS A 123 17.23 11.21 -17.25
N ASP A 124 18.38 10.70 -16.85
CA ASP A 124 18.49 9.40 -16.19
C ASP A 124 17.75 9.42 -14.85
N MET A 125 17.90 10.50 -14.07
CA MET A 125 17.18 10.71 -12.82
C MET A 125 15.66 10.86 -13.04
N LEU A 126 15.22 11.56 -14.09
CA LEU A 126 13.80 11.68 -14.43
C LEU A 126 13.19 10.31 -14.78
N GLN A 127 13.93 9.49 -15.52
CA GLN A 127 13.50 8.13 -15.86
C GLN A 127 13.40 7.26 -14.61
N GLN A 128 14.39 7.33 -13.71
CA GLN A 128 14.33 6.64 -12.42
C GLN A 128 13.14 7.10 -11.58
N ALA A 129 12.87 8.40 -11.52
CA ALA A 129 11.71 8.96 -10.84
C ALA A 129 10.40 8.42 -11.40
N LYS A 130 10.29 8.30 -12.73
CA LYS A 130 9.14 7.68 -13.39
C LYS A 130 8.96 6.21 -13.01
N THR A 131 10.02 5.42 -13.06
CA THR A 131 9.96 4.00 -12.67
C THR A 131 9.50 3.82 -11.21
N LEU A 132 10.03 4.64 -10.29
CA LEU A 132 9.59 4.62 -8.88
C LEU A 132 8.13 5.07 -8.72
N ALA A 133 7.69 6.07 -9.47
CA ALA A 133 6.31 6.54 -9.47
C ALA A 133 5.34 5.46 -9.96
N ASP A 134 5.63 4.85 -11.11
CA ASP A 134 4.82 3.77 -11.69
C ASP A 134 4.76 2.56 -10.74
N SER A 135 5.89 2.22 -10.11
CA SER A 135 5.96 1.17 -9.08
C SER A 135 5.10 1.50 -7.86
N ALA A 136 5.15 2.73 -7.33
CA ALA A 136 4.32 3.14 -6.20
C ALA A 136 2.82 3.09 -6.53
N VAL A 137 2.42 3.55 -7.72
CA VAL A 137 1.03 3.48 -8.19
C VAL A 137 0.56 2.03 -8.31
N SER A 138 1.39 1.16 -8.89
CA SER A 138 1.10 -0.28 -8.98
C SER A 138 0.96 -0.91 -7.59
N GLN A 139 1.84 -0.57 -6.64
CA GLN A 139 1.77 -1.06 -5.27
C GLN A 139 0.46 -0.65 -4.59
N PHE A 140 0.00 0.61 -4.75
CA PHE A 140 -1.30 1.03 -4.21
C PHE A 140 -2.48 0.29 -4.85
N LYS A 141 -2.45 0.05 -6.16
CA LYS A 141 -3.52 -0.66 -6.90
C LYS A 141 -3.56 -2.16 -6.61
N ALA A 142 -2.45 -2.74 -6.16
CA ALA A 142 -2.33 -4.17 -5.85
C ALA A 142 -2.76 -4.53 -4.41
N ILE A 143 -3.13 -3.54 -3.58
CA ILE A 143 -3.55 -3.80 -2.20
C ILE A 143 -4.93 -4.44 -2.22
N ASP A 144 -5.00 -5.69 -1.76
CA ASP A 144 -6.25 -6.46 -1.66
C ASP A 144 -7.16 -5.87 -0.56
N PRO A 145 -8.45 -5.60 -0.86
CA PRO A 145 -9.41 -5.12 0.12
C PRO A 145 -9.69 -6.10 1.29
N VAL A 146 -9.26 -7.37 1.27
CA VAL A 146 -9.76 -8.43 2.18
C VAL A 146 -9.30 -8.37 3.66
N ASP A 147 -8.06 -8.00 3.99
CA ASP A 147 -7.61 -7.92 5.40
C ASP A 147 -6.78 -6.66 5.70
N TRP A 148 -7.19 -5.90 6.72
CA TRP A 148 -6.60 -4.61 7.06
C TRP A 148 -5.15 -4.71 7.57
N GLU A 149 -4.81 -5.74 8.34
CA GLU A 149 -3.46 -5.85 8.90
C GLU A 149 -2.42 -5.99 7.78
N ASP A 150 -2.73 -6.78 6.75
CA ASP A 150 -1.88 -6.93 5.56
C ASP A 150 -1.87 -5.66 4.69
N GLN A 151 -3.02 -4.97 4.58
CA GLN A 151 -3.10 -3.68 3.87
C GLN A 151 -2.19 -2.62 4.46
N LYS A 152 -2.02 -2.59 5.78
CA LYS A 152 -1.27 -1.54 6.47
C LYS A 152 0.20 -1.54 6.07
N ASP A 153 0.83 -2.71 6.08
CA ASP A 153 2.24 -2.84 5.73
C ASP A 153 2.46 -2.66 4.23
N ALA A 154 1.55 -3.17 3.39
CA ALA A 154 1.57 -2.94 1.95
C ALA A 154 1.40 -1.44 1.61
N ALA A 155 0.46 -0.74 2.25
CA ALA A 155 0.24 0.69 2.07
C ALA A 155 1.44 1.52 2.55
N LYS A 156 2.08 1.11 3.64
CA LYS A 156 3.31 1.76 4.13
C LYS A 156 4.45 1.60 3.12
N ALA A 157 4.66 0.39 2.59
CA ALA A 157 5.65 0.14 1.56
C ALA A 157 5.37 0.99 0.29
N ALA A 158 4.12 1.03 -0.17
CA ALA A 158 3.69 1.84 -1.30
C ALA A 158 3.96 3.34 -1.09
N ARG A 159 3.68 3.84 0.11
CA ARG A 159 3.97 5.23 0.51
C ARG A 159 5.46 5.54 0.50
N ASP A 160 6.28 4.64 1.03
CA ASP A 160 7.73 4.84 1.10
C ASP A 160 8.33 4.83 -0.31
N THR A 161 7.84 4.00 -1.23
CA THR A 161 8.17 4.05 -2.67
C THR A 161 7.74 5.37 -3.30
N ALA A 162 6.52 5.86 -3.01
CA ALA A 162 6.04 7.15 -3.51
C ALA A 162 6.90 8.31 -3.00
N GLN A 163 7.40 8.25 -1.77
CA GLN A 163 8.32 9.24 -1.22
C GLN A 163 9.67 9.23 -1.95
N LYS A 164 10.22 8.05 -2.25
CA LYS A 164 11.44 7.93 -3.07
C LYS A 164 11.23 8.54 -4.46
N ALA A 165 10.10 8.27 -5.11
CA ALA A 165 9.76 8.89 -6.39
C ALA A 165 9.73 10.43 -6.31
N ARG A 166 9.11 10.99 -5.27
CA ARG A 166 9.08 12.44 -5.04
C ARG A 166 10.49 13.04 -4.88
N LEU A 167 11.35 12.39 -4.11
CA LEU A 167 12.72 12.86 -3.92
C LEU A 167 13.51 12.81 -5.25
N ALA A 168 13.36 11.75 -6.04
CA ALA A 168 13.99 11.66 -7.36
C ALA A 168 13.52 12.78 -8.32
N PHE A 169 12.23 13.15 -8.31
CA PHE A 169 11.74 14.32 -9.05
C PHE A 169 12.36 15.64 -8.56
N VAL A 170 12.55 15.80 -7.25
CA VAL A 170 13.23 16.98 -6.68
C VAL A 170 14.69 17.03 -7.11
N ASP A 171 15.39 15.90 -7.10
CA ASP A 171 16.78 15.83 -7.53
C ASP A 171 16.94 16.08 -9.03
N THR A 172 15.97 15.64 -9.84
CA THR A 172 15.87 16.02 -11.26
C THR A 172 15.83 17.54 -11.44
N ILE A 173 15.03 18.25 -10.63
CA ILE A 173 14.95 19.73 -10.68
C ILE A 173 16.30 20.36 -10.36
N LYS A 174 17.04 19.82 -9.37
CA LYS A 174 18.39 20.32 -9.04
C LYS A 174 19.35 20.17 -10.22
N LEU A 175 19.37 18.99 -10.85
CA LEU A 175 20.21 18.72 -12.02
C LEU A 175 19.86 19.62 -13.22
N ILE A 176 18.56 19.88 -13.45
CA ILE A 176 18.09 20.84 -14.45
C ILE A 176 18.60 22.25 -14.14
N ASN A 177 18.52 22.69 -12.87
CA ASN A 177 19.01 24.02 -12.47
C ASN A 177 20.52 24.14 -12.64
N ASP A 178 21.28 23.10 -12.32
CA ASP A 178 22.73 23.10 -12.51
C ASP A 178 23.11 23.10 -13.99
N THR A 179 22.36 22.39 -14.84
CA THR A 179 22.47 22.48 -16.30
C THR A 179 22.28 23.91 -16.78
N VAL A 180 21.26 24.62 -16.28
CA VAL A 180 21.00 26.02 -16.62
C VAL A 180 22.15 26.94 -16.18
N LYS A 181 22.71 26.73 -14.98
CA LYS A 181 23.87 27.51 -14.51
C LYS A 181 25.08 27.33 -15.42
N LEU A 182 25.40 26.08 -15.78
CA LEU A 182 26.51 25.76 -16.67
C LEU A 182 26.33 26.39 -18.06
N LEU A 183 25.10 26.37 -18.59
CA LEU A 183 24.79 27.05 -19.86
C LEU A 183 24.98 28.56 -19.78
N LYS A 184 24.57 29.18 -18.67
CA LYS A 184 24.75 30.63 -18.45
C LYS A 184 26.22 31.00 -18.32
N SER A 185 27.03 30.22 -17.60
CA SER A 185 28.47 30.50 -17.47
C SER A 185 29.22 30.35 -18.80
N ALA A 186 28.71 29.55 -19.74
CA ALA A 186 29.26 29.46 -21.08
C ALA A 186 28.90 30.66 -21.98
N GLN A 187 27.94 31.52 -21.59
CA GLN A 187 27.58 32.70 -22.35
C GLN A 187 28.53 33.88 -22.03
N PRO A 188 29.01 34.63 -23.05
CA PRO A 188 29.76 35.86 -22.79
C PRO A 188 28.84 36.86 -22.08
N LYS A 189 29.43 37.62 -21.15
CA LYS A 189 28.74 38.68 -20.41
C LYS A 189 28.29 39.80 -21.33
#